data_AF-A0A328N009-F1
#
_entry.id   AF-A0A328N009-F1
#
_cell.length_a   1.000
_cell.length_b   1.000
_cell.length_c   1.000
_cell.angle_alpha   90.00
_cell.angle_beta   90.00
_cell.angle_gamma   90.00
#
_symmetry.space_group_name_H-M   'P 1'
#
loop_
_entity.id
_entity.type
_entity.pdbx_description
1 polymer ?
#
loop_
_entity_poly.entity_id
_entity_poly.type
_entity_poly.pdbx_seq_one_letter_code
_entity_poly.pdbx_strand_id
1 'polypeptide(L)'
;MTEEPVSYKRLVADPSGSGPDPSEWWVQLARTARDSAAELGRLHRLLDGHWRAGRNRDQVDELLRRLTHRLNEAQDACAAIAALLANRSHELAQARELVLRVTDEARLVRLVVTPEGEVERPSGSGPMPLAVRAVAQRLTAQIAGALAEAAAAQRRVTEEMAVLSPPAPWSAG
;
A
#
# COMPACT_ATOMS: atom_id res chain seq x y z
N MET A 1 11.90 -12.34 4.18
CA MET A 1 12.32 -11.21 3.32
C MET A 1 12.75 -10.09 4.25
N THR A 2 14.03 -9.74 4.25
CA THR A 2 14.57 -8.62 5.03
C THR A 2 14.20 -7.33 4.31
N GLU A 3 13.21 -6.60 4.82
CA GLU A 3 12.89 -5.24 4.34
C GLU A 3 14.06 -4.32 4.70
N GLU A 4 14.86 -3.95 3.70
CA GLU A 4 15.87 -2.89 3.85
C GLU A 4 15.19 -1.56 4.24
N PRO A 5 15.78 -0.78 5.17
CA PRO A 5 15.20 0.48 5.64
C PRO A 5 14.96 1.46 4.50
N VAL A 6 13.91 2.28 4.64
CA VAL A 6 13.61 3.37 3.69
C VAL A 6 14.77 4.37 3.72
N SER A 7 15.51 4.45 2.62
CA SER A 7 16.64 5.37 2.43
C SER A 7 16.26 6.49 1.46
N TYR A 8 16.82 7.69 1.65
CA TYR A 8 16.67 8.82 0.73
C TYR A 8 16.93 8.41 -0.73
N LYS A 9 18.01 7.66 -0.98
CA LYS A 9 18.34 7.18 -2.32
C LYS A 9 17.21 6.34 -2.92
N ARG A 10 16.56 5.47 -2.15
CA ARG A 10 15.42 4.65 -2.63
C ARG A 10 14.18 5.50 -2.88
N LEU A 11 13.84 6.38 -1.95
CA LEU A 11 12.64 7.23 -2.06
C LEU A 11 12.72 8.16 -3.28
N VAL A 12 13.91 8.63 -3.64
CA VAL A 12 14.12 9.51 -4.80
C VAL A 12 14.32 8.73 -6.10
N ALA A 13 15.04 7.60 -6.06
CA ALA A 13 15.38 6.80 -7.25
C ALA A 13 14.23 5.97 -7.80
N ASP A 14 13.18 5.72 -7.02
CA ASP A 14 11.97 5.08 -7.53
C ASP A 14 11.00 6.16 -8.02
N PRO A 15 10.95 6.46 -9.34
CA PRO A 15 9.87 7.23 -9.92
C PRO A 15 8.58 6.43 -9.79
N SER A 16 7.95 6.54 -8.62
CA SER A 16 6.58 6.09 -8.36
C SER A 16 5.70 6.42 -9.58
N GLY A 17 5.43 5.41 -10.41
CA GLY A 17 4.62 5.55 -11.62
C GLY A 17 4.89 4.60 -12.80
N SER A 18 6.02 3.88 -12.90
CA SER A 18 6.23 2.95 -14.06
C SER A 18 5.94 1.47 -13.78
N GLY A 19 5.77 1.10 -12.51
CA GLY A 19 5.31 -0.23 -12.11
C GLY A 19 3.79 -0.29 -12.00
N PRO A 20 3.15 -1.45 -12.26
CA PRO A 20 1.73 -1.63 -11.99
C PRO A 20 1.44 -1.34 -10.51
N ASP A 21 0.41 -0.54 -10.24
CA ASP A 21 0.02 -0.23 -8.86
C ASP A 21 -0.43 -1.55 -8.20
N PRO A 22 0.29 -2.03 -7.16
CA PRO A 22 -0.07 -3.28 -6.49
C PRO A 22 -1.50 -3.25 -5.92
N SER A 23 -2.08 -2.06 -5.69
CA SER A 23 -3.47 -1.91 -5.25
C SER A 23 -4.48 -2.37 -6.32
N GLU A 24 -4.19 -2.16 -7.60
CA GLU A 24 -5.12 -2.46 -8.72
C GLU A 24 -5.44 -3.95 -8.81
N TRP A 25 -4.46 -4.81 -8.55
CA TRP A 25 -4.66 -6.26 -8.51
C TRP A 25 -5.70 -6.65 -7.45
N TRP A 26 -5.59 -6.09 -6.24
CA TRP A 26 -6.52 -6.35 -5.14
C TRP A 26 -7.91 -5.76 -5.40
N VAL A 27 -7.99 -4.59 -6.03
CA VAL A 27 -9.27 -4.02 -6.50
C VAL A 27 -9.94 -4.96 -7.49
N GLN A 28 -9.19 -5.51 -8.45
CA GLN A 28 -9.73 -6.44 -9.44
C GLN A 28 -10.20 -7.75 -8.80
N LEU A 29 -9.46 -8.26 -7.82
CA LEU A 29 -9.84 -9.45 -7.07
C LEU A 29 -11.12 -9.23 -6.25
N ALA A 30 -11.25 -8.08 -5.58
CA ALA A 30 -12.46 -7.70 -4.86
C ALA A 30 -13.69 -7.62 -5.78
N ARG A 31 -13.53 -7.00 -6.97
CA ARG A 31 -14.59 -6.96 -8.00
C ARG A 31 -14.99 -8.36 -8.44
N THR A 32 -14.01 -9.24 -8.68
CA THR A 32 -14.25 -10.61 -9.13
C THR A 32 -15.01 -11.42 -8.08
N ALA A 33 -14.67 -11.27 -6.80
CA ALA A 33 -15.38 -11.91 -5.69
C ALA A 33 -16.84 -11.42 -5.60
N ARG A 34 -17.06 -10.11 -5.72
CA ARG A 34 -18.39 -9.49 -5.75
C ARG A 34 -19.24 -10.01 -6.90
N ASP A 35 -18.68 -10.04 -8.11
CA ASP A 35 -19.40 -10.49 -9.31
C ASP A 35 -19.76 -11.98 -9.20
N SER A 36 -18.85 -12.79 -8.65
CA SER A 36 -19.09 -14.21 -8.38
C SER A 36 -20.20 -14.42 -7.34
N ALA A 37 -20.22 -13.64 -6.25
CA ALA A 37 -21.28 -13.70 -5.24
C ALA A 37 -22.64 -13.31 -5.83
N ALA A 38 -22.67 -12.27 -6.67
CA ALA A 38 -23.88 -11.83 -7.36
C ALA A 38 -24.39 -12.91 -8.34
N GLU A 39 -23.50 -13.58 -9.05
CA GLU A 39 -23.85 -14.68 -9.95
C GLU A 39 -24.40 -15.89 -9.20
N LEU A 40 -23.76 -16.31 -8.10
CA LEU A 40 -24.31 -17.36 -7.23
C LEU A 40 -25.69 -17.00 -6.69
N GLY A 41 -25.92 -15.75 -6.30
CA GLY A 41 -27.23 -15.27 -5.87
C GLY A 41 -28.29 -15.23 -7.00
N ARG A 42 -27.88 -15.07 -8.26
CA ARG A 42 -28.76 -15.24 -9.42
C ARG A 42 -29.09 -16.72 -9.65
N LEU A 43 -28.09 -17.60 -9.64
CA LEU A 43 -28.26 -19.04 -9.80
C LEU A 43 -29.16 -19.63 -8.71
N HIS A 44 -28.98 -19.23 -7.46
CA HIS A 44 -29.80 -19.69 -6.34
C HIS A 44 -31.29 -19.37 -6.56
N ARG A 45 -31.62 -18.14 -6.99
CA ARG A 45 -33.00 -17.74 -7.29
C ARG A 45 -33.61 -18.49 -8.48
N LEU A 46 -32.80 -18.80 -9.50
CA LEU A 46 -33.25 -19.58 -10.65
C LEU A 46 -33.52 -21.03 -10.24
N LEU A 47 -32.64 -21.62 -9.42
CA LEU A 47 -32.77 -22.98 -8.91
C LEU A 47 -34.00 -23.13 -8.01
N ASP A 48 -34.28 -22.18 -7.12
CA ASP A 48 -35.48 -22.17 -6.27
C ASP A 48 -36.79 -22.31 -7.07
N GLY A 49 -36.86 -21.67 -8.26
CA GLY A 49 -38.02 -21.77 -9.14
C GLY A 49 -38.19 -23.13 -9.84
N HIS A 50 -37.11 -23.91 -9.95
CA HIS A 50 -37.05 -25.16 -10.71
C HIS A 50 -36.98 -26.41 -9.83
N TRP A 51 -36.73 -26.26 -8.52
CA TRP A 51 -36.57 -27.34 -7.55
C TRP A 51 -37.91 -27.95 -7.11
N ARG A 52 -38.64 -28.59 -8.02
CA ARG A 52 -39.97 -29.18 -7.69
C ARG A 52 -39.95 -30.57 -7.05
N ALA A 53 -38.83 -31.28 -6.95
CA ALA A 53 -38.80 -32.63 -6.35
C ALA A 53 -37.40 -33.18 -6.01
N GLY A 54 -36.38 -32.34 -5.83
CA GLY A 54 -35.00 -32.82 -5.72
C GLY A 54 -34.60 -33.22 -4.29
N ARG A 55 -34.05 -34.43 -4.12
CA ARG A 55 -33.28 -34.80 -2.93
C ARG A 55 -32.08 -33.85 -2.80
N ASN A 56 -31.70 -33.50 -1.57
CA ASN A 56 -30.55 -32.65 -1.21
C ASN A 56 -30.70 -31.13 -1.41
N ARG A 57 -31.91 -30.58 -1.60
CA ARG A 57 -32.14 -29.12 -1.69
C ARG A 57 -31.50 -28.35 -0.53
N ASP A 58 -31.82 -28.71 0.70
CA ASP A 58 -31.31 -28.01 1.89
C ASP A 58 -29.78 -28.03 1.98
N GLN A 59 -29.14 -29.11 1.50
CA GLN A 59 -27.69 -29.22 1.45
C GLN A 59 -27.09 -28.28 0.39
N VAL A 60 -27.72 -28.15 -0.78
CA VAL A 60 -27.25 -27.24 -1.83
C VAL A 60 -27.50 -25.78 -1.44
N ASP A 61 -28.65 -25.46 -0.86
CA ASP A 61 -28.98 -24.11 -0.39
C ASP A 61 -27.97 -23.65 0.68
N GLU A 62 -27.67 -24.51 1.66
CA GLU A 62 -26.66 -24.22 2.68
C GLU A 62 -25.25 -24.08 2.08
N LEU A 63 -24.90 -24.90 1.08
CA LEU A 63 -23.62 -24.79 0.37
C LEU A 63 -23.52 -23.46 -0.39
N LEU A 64 -24.56 -23.07 -1.14
CA LEU A 64 -24.61 -21.80 -1.86
C LEU A 64 -24.55 -20.61 -0.91
N ARG A 65 -25.22 -20.69 0.25
CA ARG A 65 -25.16 -19.67 1.29
C ARG A 65 -23.76 -19.52 1.86
N ARG A 66 -23.08 -20.63 2.18
CA ARG A 66 -21.70 -20.62 2.67
C ARG A 66 -20.72 -20.07 1.63
N LEU A 67 -20.85 -20.45 0.37
CA LEU A 67 -20.00 -19.95 -0.70
C LEU A 67 -20.20 -18.45 -0.94
N THR A 68 -21.45 -17.99 -0.96
CA THR A 68 -21.77 -16.56 -1.09
C THR A 68 -21.20 -15.77 0.08
N HIS A 69 -21.33 -16.29 1.31
CA HIS A 69 -20.75 -15.66 2.49
C HIS A 69 -19.22 -15.54 2.39
N ARG A 70 -18.53 -16.62 2.01
CA ARG A 70 -17.07 -16.62 1.79
C ARG A 70 -16.63 -15.66 0.70
N LEU A 71 -17.39 -15.52 -0.38
CA LEU A 71 -17.07 -14.56 -1.45
C LEU A 71 -17.25 -13.12 -0.99
N ASN A 72 -18.24 -12.84 -0.14
CA ASN A 72 -18.39 -11.52 0.47
C ASN A 72 -17.23 -11.22 1.44
N GLU A 73 -16.83 -12.18 2.28
CA GLU A 73 -15.66 -12.02 3.15
C GLU A 73 -14.38 -11.79 2.33
N ALA A 74 -14.21 -12.52 1.23
CA ALA A 74 -13.07 -12.34 0.33
C ALA A 74 -13.09 -10.96 -0.36
N GLN A 75 -14.27 -10.48 -0.78
CA GLN A 75 -14.42 -9.13 -1.33
C GLN A 75 -13.97 -8.08 -0.31
N ASP A 76 -14.45 -8.17 0.92
CA ASP A 76 -14.17 -7.19 1.97
C ASP A 76 -12.68 -7.20 2.35
N ALA A 77 -12.08 -8.38 2.47
CA ALA A 77 -10.65 -8.52 2.72
C ALA A 77 -9.80 -7.93 1.57
N CYS A 78 -10.13 -8.24 0.32
CA CYS A 78 -9.41 -7.72 -0.83
C CYS A 78 -9.55 -6.19 -0.95
N ALA A 79 -10.74 -5.64 -0.67
CA ALA A 79 -10.97 -4.20 -0.67
C ALA A 79 -10.17 -3.50 0.44
N ALA A 80 -10.09 -4.10 1.64
CA ALA A 80 -9.27 -3.59 2.73
C ALA A 80 -7.78 -3.58 2.36
N ILE A 81 -7.24 -4.67 1.79
CA ILE A 81 -5.85 -4.72 1.33
C ILE A 81 -5.57 -3.66 0.27
N ALA A 82 -6.48 -3.49 -0.71
CA ALA A 82 -6.35 -2.45 -1.74
C ALA A 82 -6.27 -1.04 -1.12
N ALA A 83 -7.14 -0.74 -0.15
CA ALA A 83 -7.15 0.56 0.54
C ALA A 83 -5.85 0.81 1.32
N LEU A 84 -5.32 -0.19 2.00
CA LEU A 84 -4.04 -0.08 2.73
C LEU A 84 -2.87 0.20 1.78
N LEU A 85 -2.79 -0.52 0.67
CA LEU A 85 -1.75 -0.32 -0.33
C LEU A 85 -1.87 1.06 -0.99
N ALA A 86 -3.08 1.52 -1.29
CA ALA A 86 -3.32 2.85 -1.85
C ALA A 86 -2.90 3.97 -0.88
N ASN A 87 -3.27 3.86 0.40
CA ASN A 87 -2.86 4.81 1.43
C ASN A 87 -1.34 4.87 1.59
N ARG A 88 -0.67 3.72 1.62
CA ARG A 88 0.80 3.66 1.65
C ARG A 88 1.42 4.33 0.44
N SER A 89 0.93 4.05 -0.76
CA SER A 89 1.42 4.69 -1.98
C SER A 89 1.25 6.21 -1.92
N HIS A 90 0.14 6.70 -1.35
CA HIS A 90 -0.10 8.11 -1.14
C HIS A 90 0.87 8.75 -0.14
N GLU A 91 1.07 8.13 1.04
CA GLU A 91 2.00 8.61 2.07
C GLU A 91 3.45 8.64 1.56
N LEU A 92 3.87 7.61 0.79
CA LEU A 92 5.18 7.58 0.14
C LEU A 92 5.35 8.69 -0.91
N ALA A 93 4.31 8.95 -1.71
CA ALA A 93 4.33 10.03 -2.69
C ALA A 93 4.45 11.42 -2.01
N GLN A 94 3.73 11.64 -0.90
CA GLN A 94 3.83 12.87 -0.12
C GLN A 94 5.23 13.06 0.49
N ALA A 95 5.79 12.01 1.13
CA ALA A 95 7.13 12.05 1.70
C ALA A 95 8.18 12.36 0.63
N ARG A 96 8.02 11.78 -0.57
CA ARG A 96 8.89 12.04 -1.71
C ARG A 96 8.79 13.47 -2.21
N GLU A 97 7.58 14.02 -2.37
CA GLU A 97 7.39 15.40 -2.77
C GLU A 97 8.07 16.37 -1.79
N LEU A 98 7.94 16.11 -0.48
CA LEU A 98 8.62 16.88 0.56
C LEU A 98 10.15 16.81 0.39
N VAL A 99 10.70 15.61 0.23
CA VAL A 99 12.14 15.41 0.05
C VAL A 99 12.67 16.11 -1.22
N LEU A 100 11.93 16.06 -2.32
CA LEU A 100 12.30 16.77 -3.56
C LEU A 100 12.28 18.28 -3.35
N ARG A 101 11.24 18.82 -2.70
CA ARG A 101 11.14 20.25 -2.37
C ARG A 101 12.28 20.71 -1.47
N VAL A 102 12.63 19.93 -0.45
CA VAL A 102 13.75 20.22 0.47
C VAL A 102 15.09 20.14 -0.26
N THR A 103 15.25 19.19 -1.19
CA THR A 103 16.45 19.09 -2.03
C THR A 103 16.61 20.32 -2.93
N ASP A 104 15.52 20.83 -3.50
CA ASP A 104 15.53 22.05 -4.30
C ASP A 104 15.83 23.29 -3.44
N GLU A 105 15.27 23.38 -2.22
CA GLU A 105 15.65 24.43 -1.25
C GLU A 105 17.15 24.38 -0.91
N ALA A 106 17.70 23.19 -0.66
CA ALA A 106 19.13 23.01 -0.37
C ALA A 106 20.00 23.51 -1.54
N ARG A 107 19.61 23.21 -2.78
CA ARG A 107 20.33 23.68 -3.99
C ARG A 107 20.33 25.19 -4.12
N LEU A 108 19.23 25.88 -3.79
CA LEU A 108 19.15 27.35 -3.84
C LEU A 108 20.19 28.02 -2.94
N VAL A 109 20.54 27.39 -1.81
CA VAL A 109 21.56 27.87 -0.87
C VAL A 109 22.94 27.21 -1.07
N ARG A 110 23.15 26.54 -2.20
CA ARG A 110 24.39 25.83 -2.59
C ARG A 110 24.81 24.72 -1.61
N LEU A 111 23.82 24.04 -1.03
CA LEU A 111 24.02 22.82 -0.24
C LEU A 111 23.69 21.59 -1.09
N VAL A 112 24.20 20.44 -0.65
CA VAL A 112 24.02 19.14 -1.30
C VAL A 112 23.40 18.19 -0.28
N VAL A 113 22.45 17.36 -0.74
CA VAL A 113 21.85 16.30 0.08
C VAL A 113 22.62 15.00 -0.19
N THR A 114 23.13 14.37 0.87
CA THR A 114 23.84 13.08 0.80
C THR A 114 22.87 11.92 0.54
N PRO A 115 23.35 10.75 0.09
CA PRO A 115 22.52 9.54 -0.05
C PRO A 115 21.79 9.11 1.23
N GLU A 116 22.31 9.51 2.39
CA GLU A 116 21.79 9.25 3.73
C GLU A 116 20.70 10.27 4.13
N GLY A 117 20.53 11.35 3.35
CA GLY A 117 19.55 12.41 3.61
C GLY A 117 20.08 13.56 4.46
N GLU A 118 21.39 13.65 4.66
CA GLU A 118 22.02 14.77 5.37
C GLU A 118 22.29 15.92 4.40
N VAL A 119 22.01 17.16 4.83
CA VAL A 119 22.29 18.35 4.03
C VAL A 119 23.64 18.93 4.44
N GLU A 120 24.58 18.92 3.51
CA GLU A 120 25.96 19.34 3.72
C GLU A 120 26.44 20.32 2.66
N ARG A 121 27.65 20.85 2.84
CA ARG A 121 28.31 21.65 1.81
C ARG A 121 28.99 20.77 0.77
N PRO A 122 29.17 21.28 -0.46
CA PRO A 122 30.07 20.65 -1.43
C PRO A 122 31.47 20.52 -0.83
N SER A 123 32.07 19.33 -0.99
CA SER A 123 33.44 19.04 -0.58
C SER A 123 34.43 20.11 -1.09
N GLY A 124 35.33 20.55 -0.22
CA GLY A 124 36.31 21.60 -0.56
C GLY A 124 35.83 23.04 -0.34
N SER A 125 34.60 23.24 0.12
CA SER A 125 34.14 24.55 0.60
C SER A 125 34.78 24.88 1.96
N GLY A 126 35.22 26.14 2.16
CA GLY A 126 35.73 26.61 3.44
C GLY A 126 34.73 26.52 4.60
N PRO A 127 35.05 27.03 5.80
CA PRO A 127 34.21 26.87 7.00
C PRO A 127 32.81 27.48 6.82
N MET A 128 31.83 26.83 7.46
CA MET A 128 30.40 27.14 7.30
C MET A 128 29.92 28.22 8.27
N PRO A 129 29.43 29.37 7.77
CA PRO A 129 28.78 30.38 8.60
C PRO A 129 27.64 29.74 9.37
N LEU A 130 27.45 30.22 10.60
CA LEU A 130 26.52 29.65 11.56
C LEU A 130 25.07 29.63 11.04
N ALA A 131 24.67 30.67 10.29
CA ALA A 131 23.35 30.76 9.65
C ALA A 131 23.12 29.64 8.62
N VAL A 132 24.11 29.36 7.76
CA VAL A 132 24.01 28.28 6.77
C VAL A 132 23.93 26.93 7.48
N ARG A 133 24.64 26.78 8.62
CA ARG A 133 24.63 25.55 9.43
C ARG A 133 23.26 25.27 10.02
N ALA A 134 22.61 26.31 10.56
CA ALA A 134 21.25 26.21 11.06
C ALA A 134 20.26 25.83 9.95
N VAL A 135 20.41 26.39 8.74
CA VAL A 135 19.59 26.01 7.58
C VAL A 135 19.82 24.54 7.21
N ALA A 136 21.08 24.10 7.10
CA ALA A 136 21.40 22.71 6.80
C ALA A 136 20.78 21.75 7.82
N GLN A 137 20.93 22.02 9.12
CA GLN A 137 20.33 21.21 10.19
C GLN A 137 18.80 21.15 10.09
N ARG A 138 18.15 22.28 9.78
CA ARG A 138 16.69 22.33 9.58
C ARG A 138 16.26 21.47 8.40
N LEU A 139 16.95 21.57 7.26
CA LEU A 139 16.64 20.78 6.06
C LEU A 139 16.90 19.28 6.30
N THR A 140 17.99 18.92 6.98
CA THR A 140 18.27 17.54 7.41
C THR A 140 17.15 17.00 8.31
N ALA A 141 16.68 17.79 9.28
CA ALA A 141 15.58 17.38 10.16
C ALA A 141 14.26 17.16 9.39
N GLN A 142 13.98 17.97 8.36
CA GLN A 142 12.81 17.79 7.50
C GLN A 142 12.90 16.52 6.65
N ILE A 143 14.06 16.23 6.07
CA ILE A 143 14.29 14.96 5.33
C ILE A 143 14.14 13.78 6.27
N ALA A 144 14.76 13.82 7.46
CA ALA A 144 14.66 12.77 8.45
C ALA A 144 13.20 12.53 8.89
N GLY A 145 12.42 13.60 9.06
CA GLY A 145 10.98 13.53 9.35
C GLY A 145 10.20 12.80 8.26
N ALA A 146 10.35 13.20 7.00
CA ALA A 146 9.67 12.53 5.88
C ALA A 146 10.09 11.06 5.71
N LEU A 147 11.37 10.73 5.92
CA LEU A 147 11.84 9.35 5.90
C LEU A 147 11.23 8.52 7.05
N ALA A 148 11.10 9.10 8.24
CA ALA A 148 10.47 8.45 9.38
C ALA A 148 8.97 8.20 9.15
N GLU A 149 8.27 9.16 8.55
CA GLU A 149 6.85 9.03 8.15
C GLU A 149 6.68 7.92 7.10
N ALA A 150 7.51 7.91 6.05
CA ALA A 150 7.52 6.85 5.05
C ALA A 150 7.81 5.46 5.65
N ALA A 151 8.74 5.36 6.60
CA ALA A 151 9.03 4.12 7.30
C ALA A 151 7.90 3.69 8.25
N ALA A 152 7.17 4.64 8.85
CA ALA A 152 5.99 4.34 9.64
C ALA A 152 4.83 3.85 8.76
N ALA A 153 4.62 4.47 7.60
CA ALA A 153 3.66 4.06 6.58
C ALA A 153 3.88 2.59 6.15
N GLN A 154 5.12 2.25 5.82
CA GLN A 154 5.49 0.88 5.42
C GLN A 154 5.21 -0.12 6.56
N ARG A 155 5.62 0.21 7.79
CA ARG A 155 5.40 -0.67 8.96
C ARG A 155 3.93 -0.91 9.25
N ARG A 156 3.10 0.14 9.23
CA ARG A 156 1.65 0.02 9.43
C ARG A 156 1.04 -0.95 8.43
N VAL A 157 1.36 -0.82 7.15
CA VAL A 157 0.85 -1.76 6.14
C VAL A 157 1.36 -3.18 6.36
N THR A 158 2.64 -3.36 6.70
CA THR A 158 3.17 -4.69 6.99
C THR A 158 2.47 -5.34 8.21
N GLU A 159 2.22 -4.57 9.27
CA GLU A 159 1.52 -5.01 10.48
C GLU A 159 0.04 -5.31 10.19
N GLU A 160 -0.66 -4.42 9.49
CA GLU A 160 -2.08 -4.59 9.15
C GLU A 160 -2.27 -5.74 8.14
N MET A 161 -1.38 -5.89 7.16
CA MET A 161 -1.38 -7.05 6.26
C MET A 161 -1.06 -8.37 6.97
N ALA A 162 -0.26 -8.36 8.04
CA ALA A 162 0.00 -9.57 8.83
C ALA A 162 -1.23 -10.03 9.63
N VAL A 163 -2.11 -9.10 9.99
CA VAL A 163 -3.39 -9.40 10.68
C VAL A 163 -4.46 -9.85 9.68
N LEU A 164 -4.44 -9.33 8.45
CA LEU A 164 -5.31 -9.75 7.38
C LEU A 164 -4.89 -11.15 6.89
N SER A 165 -5.55 -12.18 7.44
CA SER A 165 -5.42 -13.53 6.89
C SER A 165 -5.90 -13.49 5.44
N PRO A 166 -5.10 -13.94 4.45
CA PRO A 166 -5.62 -14.10 3.10
C PRO A 166 -6.83 -15.04 3.19
N PRO A 167 -7.93 -14.75 2.46
CA PRO A 167 -9.06 -15.65 2.43
C PRO A 167 -8.50 -17.03 2.09
N ALA A 168 -8.78 -18.01 2.96
CA ALA A 168 -8.17 -19.33 2.86
C ALA A 168 -8.20 -19.79 1.40
N PRO A 169 -7.05 -20.20 0.82
CA PRO A 169 -7.07 -20.72 -0.53
C PRO A 169 -8.11 -21.84 -0.58
N TRP A 170 -8.73 -22.03 -1.75
CA TRP A 170 -9.68 -23.08 -2.09
C TRP A 170 -9.14 -24.52 -1.92
N SER A 171 -8.25 -24.75 -0.96
CA SER A 171 -7.71 -26.02 -0.56
C SER A 171 -8.75 -26.80 0.23
N ALA A 172 -9.06 -27.98 -0.31
CA ALA A 172 -9.94 -29.04 0.21
C ALA A 172 -11.43 -28.86 -0.10
N GLY A 173 -11.80 -29.40 -1.26
CA GLY A 173 -13.13 -29.81 -1.68
C GLY A 173 -13.01 -30.67 -2.91
#